data_AF-A0A2W4IJN8-F1
#
_entry.id   AF-A0A2W4IJN8-F1
#
_cell.length_a   1.000
_cell.length_b   1.000
_cell.length_c   1.000
_cell.angle_alpha   90.00
_cell.angle_beta   90.00
_cell.angle_gamma   90.00
#
_symmetry.space_group_name_H-M   'P 1'
#
loop_
_entity.id
_entity.type
_entity.pdbx_description
1 polymer ?
#
loop_
_entity_poly.entity_id
_entity_poly.type
_entity_poly.pdbx_seq_one_letter_code
_entity_poly.pdbx_strand_id
1 'polypeptide(L)'
;MLFKKVITLCLPVMFFGILTVSAQFDILSSEKGTQLISAAVTNLATELGSRTINIASKQKIVEAFCQVTNPLISTGFSSPLERYESQQSLFLYLLCNTNGLETPYFREDFKEYVKNLSYKTLKFQSACRSEYTEKCNLALLTEQIMTQLFSELFTLKQADLFGLSQVSLQDEELLNRKINAYAEEKFQIKKFCDDKAHNYEQTCKHLKRQMKAFMPALRTFVLINSDVLYEKVKEKDAISEFLPCEHGAQYDLLLCGTMGETDNGLKPFISLVYNELAWYTMFTTYYAQMLSQRNEIDFALRDEIDHIWFNQQKLFAVSNETIQELVQLATTYPLHIGFLAYQEDLLRFRDQALSKIVTPFYTLYHKLRNVQTKE
;
A
#
# COMPACT_ATOMS: atom_id res chain seq x y z
N MET A 1 39.05 32.09 11.69
CA MET A 1 37.73 32.03 12.36
C MET A 1 36.62 31.50 11.41
N LEU A 2 36.92 30.48 10.59
CA LEU A 2 36.05 30.06 9.45
C LEU A 2 35.87 28.54 9.29
N PHE A 3 36.27 27.72 10.28
CA PHE A 3 36.27 26.25 10.17
C PHE A 3 35.24 25.53 11.06
N LYS A 4 34.26 26.25 11.63
CA LYS A 4 33.35 25.70 12.66
C LYS A 4 31.89 25.47 12.23
N LYS A 5 31.56 25.56 10.93
CA LYS A 5 30.16 25.58 10.46
C LYS A 5 29.70 24.47 9.50
N VAL A 6 30.50 23.42 9.24
CA VAL A 6 30.17 22.44 8.17
C VAL A 6 29.81 21.03 8.67
N ILE A 7 29.89 20.71 9.96
CA ILE A 7 29.71 19.31 10.44
C ILE A 7 28.45 19.11 11.32
N THR A 8 27.70 20.15 11.64
CA THR A 8 26.51 20.04 12.50
C THR A 8 25.25 20.24 11.67
N LEU A 9 24.33 19.26 11.72
CA LEU A 9 22.96 19.21 11.15
C LEU A 9 22.79 18.27 9.94
N CYS A 10 22.73 16.96 10.21
CA CYS A 10 21.94 16.00 9.40
C CYS A 10 21.74 14.67 10.15
N LEU A 11 22.67 14.26 11.02
CA LEU A 11 22.57 13.00 11.75
C LEU A 11 21.47 12.92 12.85
N PRO A 12 21.19 13.94 13.68
CA PRO A 12 20.31 13.73 14.83
C PRO A 12 18.82 13.71 14.47
N VAL A 13 18.43 14.26 13.31
CA VAL A 13 17.02 14.30 12.85
C VAL A 13 16.62 12.96 12.24
N MET A 14 17.51 12.28 11.50
CA MET A 14 17.25 10.94 10.98
C MET A 14 17.07 9.91 12.11
N PHE A 15 17.85 9.99 13.20
CA PHE A 15 17.76 9.02 14.30
C PHE A 15 16.50 9.14 15.15
N PHE A 16 15.93 10.34 15.31
CA PHE A 16 14.75 10.54 16.17
C PHE A 16 13.44 10.05 15.53
N GLY A 17 13.32 10.08 14.19
CA GLY A 17 12.17 9.49 13.48
C GLY A 17 12.20 7.95 13.43
N ILE A 18 13.37 7.34 13.54
CA ILE A 18 13.56 5.88 13.44
C ILE A 18 13.06 5.14 14.70
N LEU A 19 13.21 5.74 15.88
CA LEU A 19 12.83 5.13 17.16
C LEU A 19 11.32 5.17 17.44
N THR A 20 10.59 6.10 16.85
CA THR A 20 9.13 6.20 17.03
C THR A 20 8.37 5.22 16.14
N VAL A 21 8.88 4.90 14.95
CA VAL A 21 8.26 3.94 14.02
C VAL A 21 8.37 2.49 14.53
N SER A 22 9.49 2.12 15.17
CA SER A 22 9.66 0.75 15.70
C SER A 22 8.85 0.50 16.97
N ALA A 23 8.70 1.49 17.84
CA ALA A 23 8.02 1.33 19.13
C ALA A 23 6.48 1.27 19.03
N GLN A 24 5.89 1.74 17.91
CA GLN A 24 4.45 1.69 17.68
C GLN A 24 3.99 0.47 16.86
N PHE A 25 4.93 -0.33 16.34
CA PHE A 25 4.64 -1.57 15.63
C PHE A 25 4.15 -2.69 16.58
N ASP A 26 4.54 -2.64 17.86
CA ASP A 26 4.14 -3.61 18.88
C ASP A 26 2.63 -3.59 19.21
N ILE A 27 1.91 -2.51 18.86
CA ILE A 27 0.49 -2.36 19.19
C ILE A 27 -0.43 -3.01 18.13
N LEU A 28 0.07 -3.22 16.90
CA LEU A 28 -0.62 -3.90 15.79
C LEU A 28 -0.05 -5.31 15.55
N SER A 29 0.24 -6.04 16.63
CA SER A 29 0.72 -7.41 16.51
C SER A 29 -0.24 -8.27 15.67
N SER A 30 0.33 -9.05 14.76
CA SER A 30 -0.31 -10.10 13.94
C SER A 30 -1.33 -10.95 14.70
N GLU A 31 -1.11 -11.13 16.01
CA GLU A 31 -1.92 -11.93 16.92
C GLU A 31 -3.26 -11.27 17.28
N LYS A 32 -3.31 -9.95 17.46
CA LYS A 32 -4.58 -9.24 17.76
C LYS A 32 -5.49 -9.16 16.54
N GLY A 33 -4.94 -8.89 15.35
CA GLY A 33 -5.72 -8.82 14.11
C GLY A 33 -6.38 -10.16 13.76
N THR A 34 -5.64 -11.27 13.88
CA THR A 34 -6.17 -12.62 13.67
C THR A 34 -7.18 -13.05 14.73
N GLN A 35 -6.97 -12.71 16.00
CA GLN A 35 -7.94 -12.96 17.08
C GLN A 35 -9.24 -12.18 16.89
N LEU A 36 -9.16 -10.92 16.47
CA LEU A 36 -10.34 -10.07 16.22
C LEU A 36 -11.16 -10.57 15.03
N ILE A 37 -10.51 -10.97 13.94
CA ILE A 37 -11.20 -11.55 12.78
C ILE A 37 -11.82 -12.91 13.15
N SER A 38 -11.15 -13.72 13.97
CA SER A 38 -11.69 -15.00 14.46
C SER A 38 -12.93 -14.81 15.36
N ALA A 39 -12.92 -13.81 16.25
CA ALA A 39 -14.06 -13.49 17.11
C ALA A 39 -15.26 -12.95 16.32
N ALA A 40 -15.00 -12.06 15.37
CA ALA A 40 -15.97 -11.54 14.40
C ALA A 40 -16.68 -12.67 13.62
N VAL A 41 -15.89 -13.61 13.10
CA VAL A 41 -16.34 -14.79 12.37
C VAL A 41 -17.19 -15.72 13.25
N THR A 42 -16.81 -15.90 14.52
CA THR A 42 -17.53 -16.76 15.46
C THR A 42 -18.91 -16.18 15.83
N ASN A 43 -18.98 -14.87 16.07
CA ASN A 43 -20.23 -14.18 16.35
C ASN A 43 -21.18 -14.22 15.15
N LEU A 44 -20.67 -14.03 13.93
CA LEU A 44 -21.47 -14.13 12.72
C LEU A 44 -21.96 -15.56 12.45
N ALA A 45 -21.13 -16.58 12.65
CA ALA A 45 -21.54 -17.98 12.51
C ALA A 45 -22.71 -18.31 13.46
N THR A 46 -22.75 -17.68 14.62
CA THR A 46 -23.83 -17.82 15.61
C THR A 46 -25.10 -17.08 15.17
N GLU A 47 -24.98 -15.84 14.70
CA GLU A 47 -26.14 -15.06 14.21
C GLU A 47 -26.72 -15.61 12.90
N LEU A 48 -25.88 -16.00 11.94
CA LEU A 48 -26.29 -16.57 10.66
C LEU A 48 -26.71 -18.03 10.78
N GLY A 49 -26.11 -18.81 11.70
CA GLY A 49 -26.55 -20.18 12.00
C GLY A 49 -27.98 -20.24 12.56
N SER A 50 -28.46 -19.17 13.20
CA SER A 50 -29.87 -19.03 13.61
C SER A 50 -30.82 -18.80 12.42
N ARG A 51 -30.30 -18.32 11.28
CA ARG A 51 -31.00 -18.14 10.01
C ARG A 51 -30.73 -19.34 9.10
N THR A 52 -31.17 -20.51 9.54
CA THR A 52 -31.14 -21.76 8.76
C THR A 52 -32.00 -21.61 7.51
N ILE A 53 -31.41 -21.08 6.43
CA ILE A 53 -32.02 -21.10 5.11
C ILE A 53 -31.50 -22.37 4.44
N ASN A 54 -32.41 -23.21 3.96
CA ASN A 54 -32.10 -24.35 3.12
C ASN A 54 -31.60 -23.81 1.76
N ILE A 55 -30.34 -23.34 1.70
CA ILE A 55 -29.80 -22.64 0.53
C ILE A 55 -29.34 -23.68 -0.50
N ALA A 56 -30.23 -23.93 -1.47
CA ALA A 56 -30.01 -24.91 -2.53
C ALA A 56 -28.93 -24.50 -3.57
N SER A 57 -28.49 -23.24 -3.61
CA SER A 57 -27.57 -22.74 -4.65
C SER A 57 -26.51 -21.77 -4.11
N LYS A 58 -25.26 -21.87 -4.58
CA LYS A 58 -24.11 -21.00 -4.32
C LYS A 58 -24.45 -19.52 -4.55
N GLN A 59 -25.19 -19.22 -5.61
CA GLN A 59 -25.68 -17.87 -5.90
C GLN A 59 -26.45 -17.28 -4.71
N LYS A 60 -27.46 -18.00 -4.20
CA LYS A 60 -28.23 -17.61 -3.01
C LYS A 60 -27.39 -17.47 -1.74
N ILE A 61 -26.27 -18.20 -1.60
CA ILE A 61 -25.35 -18.01 -0.47
C ILE A 61 -24.71 -16.63 -0.58
N VAL A 62 -24.23 -16.25 -1.76
CA VAL A 62 -23.63 -14.92 -1.96
C VAL A 62 -24.67 -13.81 -1.83
N GLU A 63 -25.86 -13.98 -2.40
CA GLU A 63 -26.95 -13.02 -2.26
C GLU A 63 -27.34 -12.82 -0.79
N ALA A 64 -27.48 -13.91 -0.03
CA ALA A 64 -27.77 -13.85 1.39
C ALA A 64 -26.68 -13.12 2.17
N PHE A 65 -25.41 -13.39 1.87
CA PHE A 65 -24.29 -12.66 2.47
C PHE A 65 -24.40 -11.16 2.18
N CYS A 66 -24.52 -10.78 0.91
CA CYS A 66 -24.59 -9.39 0.46
C CYS A 66 -25.84 -8.63 0.97
N GLN A 67 -26.95 -9.33 1.20
CA GLN A 67 -28.16 -8.75 1.79
C GLN A 67 -28.03 -8.56 3.31
N VAL A 68 -27.38 -9.50 4.01
CA VAL A 68 -27.15 -9.40 5.46
C VAL A 68 -26.08 -8.35 5.78
N THR A 69 -25.06 -8.20 4.93
CA THR A 69 -24.01 -7.21 5.08
C THR A 69 -24.50 -5.76 4.94
N ASN A 70 -25.69 -5.55 4.36
CA ASN A 70 -26.22 -4.22 4.06
C ASN A 70 -26.68 -3.45 5.33
N PRO A 71 -27.36 -4.06 6.34
CA PRO A 71 -27.78 -3.34 7.56
C PRO A 71 -27.18 -3.87 8.88
N LEU A 72 -26.73 -5.13 8.97
CA LEU A 72 -26.23 -5.71 10.25
C LEU A 72 -24.76 -5.44 10.50
N ILE A 73 -24.03 -5.08 9.45
CA ILE A 73 -22.59 -4.85 9.46
C ILE A 73 -22.26 -3.34 9.39
N SER A 74 -23.26 -2.49 9.11
CA SER A 74 -23.13 -1.04 9.01
C SER A 74 -22.87 -0.35 10.36
N THR A 75 -22.95 -1.05 11.49
CA THR A 75 -22.60 -0.50 12.81
C THR A 75 -21.14 -0.73 13.19
N GLY A 76 -20.37 -1.48 12.39
CA GLY A 76 -19.03 -1.94 12.77
C GLY A 76 -19.07 -2.89 13.97
N PHE A 77 -17.95 -3.56 14.23
CA PHE A 77 -17.84 -4.33 15.46
C PHE A 77 -17.86 -3.36 16.66
N SER A 78 -18.45 -3.80 17.77
CA SER A 78 -18.82 -2.95 18.92
C SER A 78 -17.63 -2.30 19.66
N SER A 79 -16.38 -2.69 19.40
CA SER A 79 -15.21 -2.07 19.99
C SER A 79 -14.65 -0.91 19.14
N PRO A 80 -14.10 0.15 19.78
CA PRO A 80 -13.38 1.22 19.09
C PRO A 80 -12.15 0.76 18.29
N LEU A 81 -11.61 -0.43 18.57
CA LEU A 81 -10.49 -1.07 17.84
C LEU A 81 -10.95 -1.85 16.58
N GLU A 82 -12.26 -1.83 16.31
CA GLU A 82 -13.02 -2.89 15.63
C GLU A 82 -13.88 -2.29 14.48
N ARG A 83 -13.71 -1.00 14.16
CA ARG A 83 -14.44 -0.33 13.08
C ARG A 83 -13.85 -0.64 11.71
N TYR A 84 -14.12 -1.84 11.22
CA TYR A 84 -13.96 -2.17 9.81
C TYR A 84 -15.10 -1.54 9.00
N GLU A 85 -14.76 -0.67 8.06
CA GLU A 85 -15.70 0.11 7.26
C GLU A 85 -16.14 -0.72 6.04
N SER A 86 -17.25 -1.44 6.20
CA SER A 86 -17.83 -2.32 5.18
C SER A 86 -18.34 -1.56 3.94
N GLN A 87 -18.82 -0.32 4.11
CA GLN A 87 -19.27 0.55 3.02
C GLN A 87 -18.15 1.03 2.09
N GLN A 88 -16.89 0.85 2.51
CA GLN A 88 -15.69 1.26 1.79
C GLN A 88 -14.75 0.06 1.51
N SER A 89 -15.25 -1.17 1.58
CA SER A 89 -14.46 -2.36 1.23
C SER A 89 -14.47 -2.62 -0.28
N LEU A 90 -13.29 -2.68 -0.88
CA LEU A 90 -13.12 -3.02 -2.30
C LEU A 90 -13.50 -4.48 -2.55
N PHE A 91 -13.12 -5.40 -1.66
CA PHE A 91 -13.49 -6.81 -1.78
C PHE A 91 -15.01 -7.01 -1.77
N LEU A 92 -15.72 -6.41 -0.80
CA LEU A 92 -17.19 -6.53 -0.72
C LEU A 92 -17.87 -5.88 -1.92
N TYR A 93 -17.41 -4.71 -2.34
CA TYR A 93 -17.95 -4.02 -3.50
C TYR A 93 -17.86 -4.90 -4.75
N LEU A 94 -16.68 -5.47 -4.99
CA LEU A 94 -16.44 -6.38 -6.09
C LEU A 94 -17.36 -7.60 -5.95
N LEU A 95 -17.35 -8.29 -4.81
CA LEU A 95 -18.13 -9.51 -4.59
C LEU A 95 -19.65 -9.33 -4.78
N CYS A 96 -20.20 -8.23 -4.27
CA CYS A 96 -21.64 -8.02 -4.15
C CYS A 96 -22.26 -7.27 -5.35
N ASN A 97 -21.64 -6.20 -5.84
CA ASN A 97 -22.23 -5.43 -6.93
C ASN A 97 -22.15 -6.15 -8.29
N THR A 98 -21.32 -7.18 -8.42
CA THR A 98 -21.29 -8.00 -9.64
C THR A 98 -22.39 -9.04 -9.74
N ASN A 99 -23.28 -9.14 -8.74
CA ASN A 99 -24.38 -10.10 -8.73
C ASN A 99 -25.70 -9.49 -9.20
N GLY A 100 -25.66 -8.33 -9.86
CA GLY A 100 -26.86 -7.54 -10.17
C GLY A 100 -27.56 -6.99 -8.93
N LEU A 101 -26.98 -7.19 -7.74
CA LEU A 101 -27.36 -6.52 -6.51
C LEU A 101 -26.68 -5.15 -6.49
N GLU A 102 -27.14 -4.22 -7.33
CA GLU A 102 -26.77 -2.81 -7.16
C GLU A 102 -27.31 -2.36 -5.80
N THR A 103 -26.43 -2.33 -4.81
CA THR A 103 -26.80 -1.95 -3.46
C THR A 103 -26.53 -0.46 -3.27
N PRO A 104 -27.50 0.35 -2.81
CA PRO A 104 -27.28 1.75 -2.40
C PRO A 104 -26.44 1.86 -1.11
N TYR A 105 -25.94 0.73 -0.64
CA TYR A 105 -25.15 0.53 0.56
C TYR A 105 -23.75 1.14 0.47
N PHE A 106 -23.09 0.95 -0.67
CA PHE A 106 -21.75 1.48 -0.89
C PHE A 106 -21.82 2.97 -1.18
N ARG A 107 -20.82 3.69 -0.67
CA ARG A 107 -20.61 5.10 -0.95
C ARG A 107 -20.58 5.39 -2.45
N GLU A 108 -21.25 6.45 -2.90
CA GLU A 108 -21.31 6.77 -4.34
C GLU A 108 -19.95 7.16 -4.92
N ASP A 109 -19.17 7.94 -4.17
CA ASP A 109 -17.80 8.35 -4.49
C ASP A 109 -16.83 7.17 -4.56
N PHE A 110 -17.11 6.10 -3.81
CA PHE A 110 -16.31 4.88 -3.81
C PHE A 110 -16.40 4.10 -5.13
N LYS A 111 -17.52 4.24 -5.87
CA LYS A 111 -17.73 3.56 -7.16
C LYS A 111 -16.71 3.99 -8.22
N GLU A 112 -16.28 5.25 -8.16
CA GLU A 112 -15.34 5.82 -9.13
C GLU A 112 -13.93 5.20 -9.03
N TYR A 113 -13.58 4.68 -7.85
CA TYR A 113 -12.30 4.03 -7.60
C TYR A 113 -12.19 2.62 -8.17
N VAL A 114 -13.29 2.04 -8.65
CA VAL A 114 -13.31 0.69 -9.22
C VAL A 114 -13.50 0.77 -10.72
N LYS A 115 -12.67 0.08 -11.49
CA LYS A 115 -12.83 0.01 -12.95
C LYS A 115 -14.10 -0.77 -13.30
N ASN A 116 -14.90 -0.23 -14.23
CA ASN A 116 -16.13 -0.85 -14.77
C ASN A 116 -15.94 -2.25 -15.42
N LEU A 117 -14.70 -2.73 -15.55
CA LEU A 117 -14.33 -3.96 -16.25
C LEU A 117 -14.06 -5.16 -15.31
N SER A 118 -14.21 -4.99 -14.00
CA SER A 118 -13.46 -5.74 -12.98
C SER A 118 -13.49 -7.27 -13.07
N TYR A 119 -14.50 -7.91 -13.67
CA TYR A 119 -14.56 -9.37 -13.78
C TYR A 119 -14.26 -9.96 -15.16
N LYS A 120 -14.46 -9.21 -16.25
CA LYS A 120 -14.28 -9.76 -17.60
C LYS A 120 -12.81 -9.94 -17.99
N THR A 121 -11.93 -9.18 -17.33
CA THR A 121 -10.48 -9.13 -17.58
C THR A 121 -9.66 -10.05 -16.67
N LEU A 122 -10.23 -10.51 -15.56
CA LEU A 122 -9.59 -11.48 -14.69
C LEU A 122 -9.66 -12.89 -15.29
N LYS A 123 -8.69 -13.76 -14.95
CA LYS A 123 -8.57 -15.13 -15.49
C LYS A 123 -9.61 -16.09 -14.88
N PHE A 124 -10.86 -15.67 -14.84
CA PHE A 124 -11.96 -16.44 -14.30
C PHE A 124 -12.36 -17.58 -15.24
N GLN A 125 -12.88 -18.63 -14.62
CA GLN A 125 -13.70 -19.61 -15.32
C GLN A 125 -14.76 -18.87 -16.12
N SER A 126 -14.93 -19.25 -17.39
CA SER A 126 -15.90 -18.63 -18.30
C SER A 126 -17.31 -18.56 -17.71
N ALA A 127 -17.66 -19.55 -16.87
CA ALA A 127 -18.94 -19.65 -16.16
C ALA A 127 -19.20 -18.51 -15.15
N CYS A 128 -18.19 -17.74 -14.73
CA CYS A 128 -18.31 -16.70 -13.68
C CYS A 128 -18.07 -15.28 -14.20
N ARG A 129 -18.01 -15.09 -15.52
CA ARG A 129 -17.69 -13.78 -16.13
C ARG A 129 -18.88 -12.86 -16.31
N SER A 130 -20.10 -13.34 -16.06
CA SER A 130 -21.34 -12.59 -16.32
C SER A 130 -22.35 -12.67 -15.18
N GLU A 131 -22.56 -13.84 -14.60
CA GLU A 131 -23.42 -14.06 -13.44
C GLU A 131 -22.90 -15.26 -12.64
N TYR A 132 -23.14 -15.30 -11.34
CA TYR A 132 -22.79 -16.46 -10.53
C TYR A 132 -23.71 -17.65 -10.83
N THR A 133 -23.09 -18.80 -11.04
CA THR A 133 -23.78 -20.07 -11.30
C THR A 133 -23.23 -21.15 -10.38
N GLU A 134 -23.94 -22.28 -10.21
CA GLU A 134 -23.41 -23.43 -9.43
C GLU A 134 -22.04 -23.92 -9.94
N LYS A 135 -21.75 -23.69 -11.22
CA LYS A 135 -20.50 -24.08 -11.86
C LYS A 135 -19.32 -23.20 -11.46
N CYS A 136 -19.57 -22.09 -10.78
CA CYS A 136 -18.52 -21.23 -10.26
C CYS A 136 -17.81 -21.89 -9.09
N ASN A 137 -16.47 -21.95 -9.21
CA ASN A 137 -15.61 -22.16 -8.08
C ASN A 137 -15.38 -20.79 -7.40
N LEU A 138 -16.13 -20.53 -6.32
CA LEU A 138 -16.07 -19.25 -5.62
C LEU A 138 -14.80 -19.13 -4.79
N ALA A 139 -14.23 -20.24 -4.32
CA ALA A 139 -12.94 -20.24 -3.65
C ALA A 139 -11.85 -19.65 -4.54
N LEU A 140 -11.72 -20.14 -5.76
CA LEU A 140 -10.76 -19.63 -6.76
C LEU A 140 -11.05 -18.18 -7.14
N LEU A 141 -12.33 -17.83 -7.28
CA LEU A 141 -12.73 -16.46 -7.59
C LEU A 141 -12.27 -15.48 -6.50
N THR A 142 -12.62 -15.75 -5.24
CA THR A 142 -12.27 -14.86 -4.13
C THR A 142 -10.77 -14.78 -3.88
N GLU A 143 -10.04 -15.88 -4.10
CA GLU A 143 -8.58 -15.88 -4.06
C GLU A 143 -8.00 -14.94 -5.13
N GLN A 144 -8.48 -15.02 -6.37
CA GLN A 144 -8.01 -14.17 -7.47
C GLN A 144 -8.34 -12.70 -7.22
N ILE A 145 -9.55 -12.38 -6.72
CA ILE A 145 -9.93 -11.01 -6.35
C ILE A 145 -8.96 -10.47 -5.31
N MET A 146 -8.77 -11.19 -4.20
CA MET A 146 -7.91 -10.73 -3.11
C MET A 146 -6.44 -10.59 -3.51
N THR A 147 -5.93 -11.55 -4.28
CA THR A 147 -4.54 -11.53 -4.77
C THR A 147 -4.31 -10.32 -5.67
N GLN A 148 -5.23 -10.05 -6.60
CA GLN A 148 -5.14 -8.90 -7.48
C GLN A 148 -5.31 -7.58 -6.70
N LEU A 149 -6.29 -7.52 -5.80
CA LEU A 149 -6.55 -6.35 -4.96
C LEU A 149 -5.32 -5.98 -4.13
N PHE A 150 -4.70 -6.95 -3.46
CA PHE A 150 -3.50 -6.68 -2.68
C PHE A 150 -2.32 -6.30 -3.55
N SER A 151 -2.10 -6.99 -4.67
CA SER A 151 -1.05 -6.60 -5.62
C SER A 151 -1.18 -5.13 -6.04
N GLU A 152 -2.39 -4.66 -6.35
CA GLU A 152 -2.64 -3.27 -6.74
C GLU A 152 -2.48 -2.29 -5.56
N LEU A 153 -3.02 -2.62 -4.37
CA LEU A 153 -2.89 -1.79 -3.17
C LEU A 153 -1.44 -1.62 -2.73
N PHE A 154 -0.66 -2.71 -2.68
CA PHE A 154 0.77 -2.65 -2.36
C PHE A 154 1.55 -1.89 -3.43
N THR A 155 1.21 -2.06 -4.72
CA THR A 155 1.86 -1.29 -5.79
C THR A 155 1.58 0.21 -5.65
N LEU A 156 0.35 0.61 -5.32
CA LEU A 156 0.01 2.01 -5.03
C LEU A 156 0.84 2.54 -3.87
N LYS A 157 0.89 1.79 -2.76
CA LYS A 157 1.60 2.27 -1.57
C LYS A 157 3.10 2.34 -1.79
N GLN A 158 3.68 1.39 -2.52
CA GLN A 158 5.08 1.47 -2.93
C GLN A 158 5.33 2.70 -3.81
N ALA A 159 4.50 2.93 -4.82
CA ALA A 159 4.63 4.09 -5.70
C ALA A 159 4.59 5.42 -4.92
N ASP A 160 3.66 5.53 -3.95
CA ASP A 160 3.58 6.65 -3.00
C ASP A 160 4.86 6.82 -2.17
N LEU A 161 5.39 5.74 -1.57
CA LEU A 161 6.66 5.76 -0.82
C LEU A 161 7.85 6.22 -1.68
N PHE A 162 7.84 5.88 -2.98
CA PHE A 162 8.82 6.33 -3.95
C PHE A 162 8.61 7.78 -4.43
N GLY A 163 7.57 8.47 -3.94
CA GLY A 163 7.27 9.88 -4.22
C GLY A 163 6.42 10.11 -5.47
N LEU A 164 5.79 9.06 -6.02
CA LEU A 164 4.94 9.20 -7.20
C LEU A 164 3.59 9.80 -6.81
N SER A 165 3.37 11.06 -7.19
CA SER A 165 2.12 11.81 -6.94
C SER A 165 1.18 11.89 -8.15
N GLN A 166 1.51 11.25 -9.27
CA GLN A 166 0.64 11.22 -10.47
C GLN A 166 1.02 10.11 -11.48
N VAL A 167 0.03 9.62 -12.24
CA VAL A 167 0.18 8.55 -13.26
C VAL A 167 0.77 9.03 -14.60
N SER A 168 0.84 10.34 -14.81
CA SER A 168 1.38 10.95 -16.04
C SER A 168 2.55 11.89 -15.72
N LEU A 169 3.77 11.37 -15.80
CA LEU A 169 5.02 12.13 -15.71
C LEU A 169 5.82 11.94 -17.01
N GLN A 170 5.26 12.41 -18.13
CA GLN A 170 5.97 12.36 -19.42
C GLN A 170 7.00 13.48 -19.58
N ASP A 171 6.79 14.61 -18.90
CA ASP A 171 7.70 15.75 -18.93
C ASP A 171 8.84 15.57 -17.90
N GLU A 172 10.08 15.63 -18.38
CA GLU A 172 11.30 15.57 -17.57
C GLU A 172 11.37 16.73 -16.55
N GLU A 173 10.88 17.91 -16.91
CA GLU A 173 10.91 19.08 -16.03
C GLU A 173 9.93 18.91 -14.87
N LEU A 174 8.71 18.43 -15.16
CA LEU A 174 7.72 18.09 -14.14
C LEU A 174 8.21 16.99 -13.20
N LEU A 175 8.89 15.97 -13.74
CA LEU A 175 9.49 14.90 -12.95
C LEU A 175 10.59 15.43 -12.00
N ASN A 176 11.47 16.31 -12.49
CA ASN A 176 12.47 16.99 -11.64
C ASN A 176 11.83 17.77 -10.49
N ARG A 177 10.79 18.56 -10.79
CA ARG A 177 10.07 19.35 -9.77
C ARG A 177 9.47 18.45 -8.69
N LYS A 178 8.87 17.32 -9.08
CA LYS A 178 8.30 16.37 -8.11
C LYS A 178 9.37 15.64 -7.29
N ILE A 179 10.50 15.28 -7.89
CA ILE A 179 11.65 14.71 -7.14
C ILE A 179 12.22 15.74 -6.15
N ASN A 180 12.33 17.01 -6.55
CA ASN A 180 12.78 18.07 -5.65
C ASN A 180 11.83 18.25 -4.47
N ALA A 181 10.51 18.26 -4.71
CA ALA A 181 9.51 18.37 -3.64
C ALA A 181 9.63 17.20 -2.66
N TYR A 182 9.70 15.97 -3.17
CA TYR A 182 9.92 14.78 -2.36
C TYR A 182 11.22 14.84 -1.55
N ALA A 183 12.31 15.29 -2.17
CA ALA A 183 13.60 15.40 -1.50
C ALA A 183 13.64 16.52 -0.44
N GLU A 184 12.94 17.62 -0.67
CA GLU A 184 12.78 18.68 0.31
C GLU A 184 11.96 18.20 1.52
N GLU A 185 10.88 17.45 1.28
CA GLU A 185 10.05 16.87 2.33
C GLU A 185 10.80 15.82 3.15
N LYS A 186 11.42 14.83 2.50
CA LYS A 186 12.02 13.67 3.18
C LYS A 186 13.46 13.89 3.65
N PHE A 187 14.23 14.73 2.95
CA PHE A 187 15.67 14.93 3.21
C PHE A 187 16.04 16.36 3.56
N GLN A 188 15.11 17.33 3.45
CA GLN A 188 15.38 18.76 3.62
C GLN A 188 16.40 19.32 2.62
N ILE A 189 16.53 18.68 1.45
CA ILE A 189 17.46 19.09 0.39
C ILE A 189 16.70 19.78 -0.73
N LYS A 190 16.93 21.10 -0.88
CA LYS A 190 16.32 21.91 -1.93
C LYS A 190 17.01 21.69 -3.28
N LYS A 191 16.23 21.74 -4.37
CA LYS A 191 16.73 21.67 -5.76
C LYS A 191 17.61 20.44 -6.06
N PHE A 192 17.25 19.31 -5.48
CA PHE A 192 17.95 18.02 -5.56
C PHE A 192 18.42 17.64 -6.98
N CYS A 193 17.57 17.84 -7.98
CA CYS A 193 17.82 17.52 -9.39
C CYS A 193 18.30 18.71 -10.25
N ASP A 194 18.12 19.95 -9.79
CA ASP A 194 18.20 21.15 -10.66
C ASP A 194 19.31 22.15 -10.26
N ASP A 195 20.03 21.97 -9.16
CA ASP A 195 21.08 22.91 -8.74
C ASP A 195 22.40 22.74 -9.51
N LYS A 196 22.89 23.78 -10.19
CA LYS A 196 24.21 23.76 -10.86
C LYS A 196 25.39 23.67 -9.89
N ALA A 197 25.20 24.00 -8.61
CA ALA A 197 26.26 23.97 -7.60
C ALA A 197 26.25 22.70 -6.72
N HIS A 198 25.07 22.13 -6.45
CA HIS A 198 24.89 20.97 -5.57
C HIS A 198 23.90 19.93 -6.12
N ASN A 199 23.81 19.73 -7.44
CA ASN A 199 22.96 18.67 -8.01
C ASN A 199 23.43 17.27 -7.63
N TYR A 200 22.48 16.43 -7.23
CA TYR A 200 22.70 15.00 -7.05
C TYR A 200 22.31 14.28 -8.34
N GLU A 201 23.08 14.47 -9.42
CA GLU A 201 22.72 14.02 -10.76
C GLU A 201 22.50 12.50 -10.82
N GLN A 202 23.38 11.71 -10.19
CA GLN A 202 23.28 10.26 -10.25
C GLN A 202 22.10 9.76 -9.41
N THR A 203 21.92 10.29 -8.21
CA THR A 203 20.82 9.94 -7.30
C THR A 203 19.49 10.39 -7.89
N CYS A 204 19.41 11.58 -8.47
CA CYS A 204 18.24 12.06 -9.21
C CYS A 204 17.90 11.10 -10.37
N LYS A 205 18.89 10.62 -11.14
CA LYS A 205 18.68 9.64 -12.21
C LYS A 205 18.12 8.31 -11.68
N HIS A 206 18.56 7.86 -10.50
CA HIS A 206 18.01 6.68 -9.85
C HIS A 206 16.54 6.88 -9.47
N LEU A 207 16.21 8.00 -8.80
CA LEU A 207 14.84 8.36 -8.43
C LEU A 207 13.91 8.43 -9.66
N LYS A 208 14.37 9.09 -10.73
CA LYS A 208 13.65 9.15 -12.02
C LYS A 208 13.34 7.76 -12.56
N ARG A 209 14.33 6.86 -12.58
CA ARG A 209 14.16 5.51 -13.12
C ARG A 209 13.14 4.72 -12.31
N GLN A 210 13.17 4.84 -10.98
CA GLN A 210 12.23 4.17 -10.09
C GLN A 210 10.80 4.69 -10.28
N MET A 211 10.58 6.01 -10.21
CA MET A 211 9.27 6.61 -10.47
C MET A 211 8.71 6.22 -11.85
N LYS A 212 9.57 6.23 -12.89
CA LYS A 212 9.16 5.81 -14.25
C LYS A 212 8.78 4.33 -14.35
N ALA A 213 9.31 3.46 -13.49
CA ALA A 213 8.99 2.03 -13.51
C ALA A 213 7.59 1.73 -12.94
N PHE A 214 7.06 2.55 -12.02
CA PHE A 214 5.72 2.37 -11.45
C PHE A 214 4.60 2.80 -12.41
N MET A 215 4.83 3.84 -13.23
CA MET A 215 3.83 4.33 -14.18
C MET A 215 3.19 3.25 -15.07
N PRO A 216 3.94 2.35 -15.74
CA PRO A 216 3.33 1.28 -16.53
C PRO A 216 2.55 0.29 -15.65
N ALA A 217 3.04 -0.04 -14.45
CA ALA A 217 2.36 -0.96 -13.54
C ALA A 217 0.98 -0.42 -13.10
N LEU A 218 0.91 0.87 -12.75
CA LEU A 218 -0.34 1.54 -12.35
C LEU A 218 -1.38 1.58 -13.48
N ARG A 219 -0.94 1.66 -14.74
CA ARG A 219 -1.85 1.64 -15.90
C ARG A 219 -2.43 0.26 -16.17
N THR A 220 -1.70 -0.80 -15.79
CA THR A 220 -2.13 -2.19 -15.97
C THR A 220 -3.09 -2.70 -14.91
N PHE A 221 -3.45 -1.85 -13.93
CA PHE A 221 -4.43 -2.21 -12.91
C PHE A 221 -5.74 -2.66 -13.52
N VAL A 222 -6.29 -3.72 -12.95
CA VAL A 222 -7.49 -4.40 -13.41
C VAL A 222 -8.69 -4.01 -12.54
N LEU A 223 -8.47 -3.82 -11.23
CA LEU A 223 -9.53 -3.55 -10.26
C LEU A 223 -9.64 -2.06 -9.95
N ILE A 224 -8.53 -1.44 -9.54
CA ILE A 224 -8.50 -0.07 -9.02
C ILE A 224 -8.29 0.94 -10.15
N ASN A 225 -9.09 2.00 -10.14
CA ASN A 225 -8.93 3.15 -11.01
C ASN A 225 -7.91 4.14 -10.40
N SER A 226 -6.64 3.90 -10.70
CA SER A 226 -5.53 4.71 -10.20
C SER A 226 -5.62 6.17 -10.64
N ASP A 227 -6.09 6.45 -11.86
CA ASP A 227 -6.19 7.83 -12.38
C ASP A 227 -7.10 8.70 -11.51
N VAL A 228 -8.27 8.19 -11.11
CA VAL A 228 -9.21 8.89 -10.23
C VAL A 228 -8.63 9.16 -8.84
N LEU A 229 -7.90 8.18 -8.27
CA LEU A 229 -7.22 8.37 -6.99
C LEU A 229 -6.21 9.52 -7.06
N TYR A 230 -5.38 9.54 -8.10
CA TYR A 230 -4.38 10.59 -8.29
C TYR A 230 -4.99 11.96 -8.64
N GLU A 231 -6.11 12.02 -9.36
CA GLU A 231 -6.84 13.27 -9.61
C GLU A 231 -7.36 13.88 -8.31
N LYS A 232 -7.95 13.08 -7.43
CA LYS A 232 -8.43 13.55 -6.12
C LYS A 232 -7.32 14.00 -5.17
N VAL A 233 -6.07 13.58 -5.40
CA VAL A 233 -4.89 14.13 -4.72
C VAL A 233 -4.47 15.46 -5.37
N LYS A 234 -4.45 15.55 -6.71
CA LYS A 234 -4.04 16.75 -7.47
C LYS A 234 -4.93 17.97 -7.28
N GLU A 235 -6.25 17.80 -7.25
CA GLU A 235 -7.20 18.91 -7.05
C GLU A 235 -7.02 19.61 -5.68
N LYS A 236 -6.27 18.98 -4.76
CA LYS A 236 -6.01 19.45 -3.40
C LYS A 236 -4.67 20.18 -3.23
N ASP A 237 -3.79 20.19 -4.24
CA ASP A 237 -2.53 20.97 -4.27
C ASP A 237 -2.79 22.51 -4.32
N ALA A 238 -4.03 22.95 -4.50
CA ALA A 238 -4.40 24.32 -4.88
C ALA A 238 -4.93 25.23 -3.75
N ILE A 239 -4.50 25.05 -2.49
CA ILE A 239 -4.95 25.78 -1.26
C ILE A 239 -6.08 25.04 -0.51
N SER A 240 -5.73 24.06 0.32
CA SER A 240 -6.38 23.81 1.62
C SER A 240 -5.80 22.56 2.26
N GLU A 241 -5.44 22.68 3.53
CA GLU A 241 -5.42 21.64 4.57
C GLU A 241 -5.94 20.28 4.07
N PHE A 242 -5.02 19.35 3.81
CA PHE A 242 -5.38 17.94 3.78
C PHE A 242 -6.07 17.69 5.12
N LEU A 243 -7.39 17.42 5.10
CA LEU A 243 -8.08 16.95 6.30
C LEU A 243 -7.22 15.78 6.79
N PRO A 244 -6.63 15.88 7.99
CA PRO A 244 -5.83 14.78 8.49
C PRO A 244 -6.71 13.54 8.38
N CYS A 245 -6.11 12.40 8.03
CA CYS A 245 -6.80 11.11 7.96
C CYS A 245 -7.25 10.66 9.38
N GLU A 246 -8.05 11.52 10.01
CA GLU A 246 -8.71 11.41 11.27
C GLU A 246 -10.05 10.73 11.02
N HIS A 247 -10.34 9.73 11.83
CA HIS A 247 -11.52 8.92 11.66
C HIS A 247 -12.77 9.77 11.91
N GLY A 248 -13.64 9.88 10.90
CA GLY A 248 -14.86 10.67 10.96
C GLY A 248 -15.77 10.39 9.77
N ALA A 249 -16.92 11.07 9.73
CA ALA A 249 -17.94 10.84 8.69
C ALA A 249 -17.48 11.17 7.27
N GLN A 250 -16.31 11.76 7.06
CA GLN A 250 -15.74 12.07 5.73
C GLN A 250 -14.46 11.28 5.44
N TYR A 251 -14.10 10.31 6.30
CA TYR A 251 -12.90 9.50 6.11
C TYR A 251 -13.03 8.61 4.87
N ASP A 252 -12.14 8.78 3.91
CA ASP A 252 -12.00 7.96 2.71
C ASP A 252 -10.91 6.91 2.95
N LEU A 253 -11.33 5.68 3.26
CA LEU A 253 -10.42 4.60 3.66
C LEU A 253 -9.41 4.26 2.57
N LEU A 254 -9.82 4.28 1.29
CA LEU A 254 -8.95 3.91 0.19
C LEU A 254 -7.93 5.03 -0.08
N LEU A 255 -8.39 6.28 -0.16
CA LEU A 255 -7.51 7.42 -0.39
C LEU A 255 -6.53 7.61 0.77
N CYS A 256 -7.03 7.60 2.02
CA CYS A 256 -6.19 7.73 3.21
C CYS A 256 -5.22 6.55 3.39
N GLY A 257 -5.66 5.33 3.10
CA GLY A 257 -4.82 4.14 3.19
C GLY A 257 -3.70 4.15 2.16
N THR A 258 -3.96 4.60 0.94
CA THR A 258 -2.98 4.51 -0.16
C THR A 258 -2.11 5.76 -0.31
N MET A 259 -2.72 6.93 -0.45
CA MET A 259 -2.05 8.19 -0.82
C MET A 259 -2.18 9.31 0.23
N GLY A 260 -2.78 9.03 1.39
CA GLY A 260 -3.00 10.05 2.40
C GLY A 260 -1.74 10.44 3.17
N GLU A 261 -1.57 11.74 3.40
CA GLU A 261 -0.54 12.26 4.33
C GLU A 261 -0.99 12.05 5.77
N THR A 262 -0.24 11.27 6.54
CA THR A 262 -0.55 11.05 7.95
C THR A 262 0.70 11.08 8.83
N ASP A 263 0.60 11.71 9.99
CA ASP A 263 1.59 11.61 11.08
C ASP A 263 1.67 10.17 11.65
N ASN A 264 0.73 9.31 11.25
CA ASN A 264 0.58 7.93 11.69
C ASN A 264 1.36 6.91 10.84
N GLY A 265 2.17 7.38 9.89
CA GLY A 265 3.02 6.52 9.05
C GLY A 265 2.19 5.54 8.21
N LEU A 266 2.55 4.25 8.23
CA LEU A 266 1.86 3.20 7.47
C LEU A 266 0.57 2.68 8.12
N LYS A 267 0.19 3.15 9.31
CA LYS A 267 -1.00 2.65 10.02
C LYS A 267 -2.29 2.69 9.18
N PRO A 268 -2.63 3.77 8.47
CA PRO A 268 -3.85 3.81 7.63
C PRO A 268 -3.85 2.76 6.52
N PHE A 269 -2.69 2.53 5.88
CA PHE A 269 -2.54 1.49 4.87
C PHE A 269 -2.73 0.09 5.48
N ILE A 270 -2.11 -0.16 6.63
CA ILE A 270 -2.24 -1.42 7.37
C ILE A 270 -3.71 -1.65 7.76
N SER A 271 -4.42 -0.63 8.25
CA SER A 271 -5.84 -0.68 8.55
C SER A 271 -6.69 -0.99 7.32
N LEU A 272 -6.38 -0.40 6.15
CA LEU A 272 -7.04 -0.73 4.88
C LEU A 272 -6.82 -2.21 4.51
N VAL A 273 -5.60 -2.72 4.58
CA VAL A 273 -5.30 -4.13 4.26
C VAL A 273 -6.04 -5.07 5.22
N TYR A 274 -6.03 -4.79 6.52
CA TYR A 274 -6.77 -5.61 7.49
C TYR A 274 -8.29 -5.50 7.34
N ASN A 275 -8.82 -4.34 6.90
CA ASN A 275 -10.24 -4.21 6.55
C ASN A 275 -10.62 -5.19 5.44
N GLU A 276 -9.87 -5.21 4.33
CA GLU A 276 -10.15 -6.14 3.23
C GLU A 276 -9.95 -7.61 3.65
N LEU A 277 -8.92 -7.92 4.44
CA LEU A 277 -8.71 -9.27 4.99
C LEU A 277 -9.87 -9.72 5.87
N ALA A 278 -10.39 -8.83 6.71
CA ALA A 278 -11.52 -9.13 7.60
C ALA A 278 -12.76 -9.51 6.79
N TRP A 279 -13.12 -8.71 5.78
CA TRP A 279 -14.27 -8.97 4.92
C TRP A 279 -14.11 -10.24 4.09
N TYR A 280 -12.93 -10.47 3.53
CA TYR A 280 -12.62 -11.71 2.83
C TYR A 280 -12.80 -12.93 3.72
N THR A 281 -12.21 -12.90 4.92
CA THR A 281 -12.27 -14.02 5.87
C THR A 281 -13.69 -14.27 6.32
N MET A 282 -14.44 -13.20 6.59
CA MET A 282 -15.84 -13.27 6.97
C MET A 282 -16.70 -13.93 5.89
N PHE A 283 -16.54 -13.50 4.63
CA PHE A 283 -17.26 -14.12 3.51
C PHE A 283 -16.87 -15.58 3.34
N THR A 284 -15.58 -15.88 3.27
CA THR A 284 -15.10 -17.22 2.95
C THR A 284 -15.44 -18.23 4.04
N THR A 285 -15.41 -17.82 5.32
CA THR A 285 -15.90 -18.67 6.42
C THR A 285 -17.41 -18.88 6.35
N TYR A 286 -18.20 -17.82 6.13
CA TYR A 286 -19.65 -17.96 5.96
C TYR A 286 -19.98 -18.91 4.79
N TYR A 287 -19.33 -18.71 3.65
CA TYR A 287 -19.53 -19.51 2.46
C TYR A 287 -19.18 -20.99 2.69
N ALA A 288 -18.02 -21.28 3.29
CA ALA A 288 -17.60 -22.64 3.62
C ALA A 288 -18.54 -23.33 4.63
N GLN A 289 -19.06 -22.59 5.63
CA GLN A 289 -20.05 -23.10 6.57
C GLN A 289 -21.36 -23.46 5.86
N MET A 290 -21.88 -22.57 5.00
CA MET A 290 -23.12 -22.84 4.26
C MET A 290 -22.96 -23.99 3.27
N LEU A 291 -21.81 -24.13 2.62
CA LEU A 291 -21.50 -25.29 1.78
C LEU A 291 -21.47 -26.60 2.59
N SER A 292 -20.90 -26.56 3.80
CA SER A 292 -20.78 -27.73 4.68
C SER A 292 -22.12 -28.20 5.26
N GLN A 293 -23.15 -27.36 5.23
CA GLN A 293 -24.51 -27.70 5.68
C GLN A 293 -25.38 -28.34 4.58
N ARG A 294 -24.86 -28.51 3.35
CA ARG A 294 -25.58 -29.20 2.28
C ARG A 294 -25.71 -30.69 2.58
N ASN A 295 -26.88 -31.26 2.24
CA ASN A 295 -27.18 -32.68 2.46
C ASN A 295 -26.26 -33.64 1.68
N GLU A 296 -25.75 -33.20 0.53
CA GLU A 296 -24.79 -33.95 -0.29
C GLU A 296 -23.56 -33.08 -0.55
N ILE A 297 -22.40 -33.58 -0.11
CA ILE A 297 -21.08 -32.98 -0.38
C ILE A 297 -20.38 -33.91 -1.35
N ASP A 298 -20.30 -33.50 -2.62
CA ASP A 298 -19.51 -34.21 -3.62
C ASP A 298 -18.00 -33.87 -3.49
N PHE A 299 -17.17 -34.56 -4.26
CA PHE A 299 -15.72 -34.35 -4.23
C PHE A 299 -15.34 -32.90 -4.62
N ALA A 300 -16.03 -32.30 -5.58
CA ALA A 300 -15.73 -30.96 -6.06
C ALA A 300 -16.05 -29.88 -5.00
N LEU A 301 -17.14 -30.07 -4.25
CA LEU A 301 -17.56 -29.18 -3.19
C LEU A 301 -16.66 -29.31 -1.95
N ARG A 302 -16.18 -30.52 -1.66
CA ARG A 302 -15.15 -30.73 -0.62
C ARG A 302 -13.82 -30.07 -1.01
N ASP A 303 -13.36 -30.24 -2.24
CA ASP A 303 -12.14 -29.59 -2.74
C ASP A 303 -12.24 -28.06 -2.67
N GLU A 304 -13.40 -27.49 -3.00
CA GLU A 304 -13.65 -26.04 -2.87
C GLU A 304 -13.58 -25.55 -1.41
N ILE A 305 -14.15 -26.31 -0.46
CA ILE A 305 -14.08 -25.98 0.98
C ILE A 305 -12.63 -26.06 1.49
N ASP A 306 -11.91 -27.12 1.13
CA ASP A 306 -10.51 -27.30 1.55
C ASP A 306 -9.62 -26.19 0.98
N HIS A 307 -9.86 -25.78 -0.28
CA HIS A 307 -9.17 -24.67 -0.93
C HIS A 307 -9.41 -23.34 -0.19
N ILE A 308 -10.63 -23.07 0.28
CA ILE A 308 -10.95 -21.88 1.08
C ILE A 308 -10.10 -21.84 2.35
N TRP A 309 -10.12 -22.91 3.13
CA TRP A 309 -9.42 -22.95 4.42
C TRP A 309 -7.91 -22.82 4.25
N PHE A 310 -7.33 -23.51 3.27
CA PHE A 310 -5.92 -23.42 2.95
C PHE A 310 -5.53 -22.00 2.53
N ASN A 311 -6.31 -21.37 1.65
CA ASN A 311 -6.01 -20.05 1.14
C ASN A 311 -6.19 -18.93 2.15
N GLN A 312 -7.16 -19.03 3.06
CA GLN A 312 -7.29 -18.06 4.16
C GLN A 312 -6.00 -17.98 4.97
N GLN A 313 -5.47 -19.12 5.43
CA GLN A 313 -4.24 -19.17 6.23
C GLN A 313 -3.05 -18.62 5.44
N LYS A 314 -2.92 -19.03 4.17
CA LYS A 314 -1.86 -18.56 3.28
C LYS A 314 -1.93 -17.05 3.06
N LEU A 315 -3.11 -16.50 2.81
CA LEU A 315 -3.29 -15.08 2.54
C LEU A 315 -2.94 -14.24 3.77
N PHE A 316 -3.32 -14.67 4.98
CA PHE A 316 -2.90 -14.01 6.22
C PHE A 316 -1.38 -13.98 6.37
N ALA A 317 -0.73 -15.13 6.19
CA ALA A 317 0.72 -15.24 6.32
C ALA A 317 1.45 -14.32 5.33
N VAL A 318 1.09 -14.40 4.04
CA VAL A 318 1.70 -13.59 2.97
C VAL A 318 1.42 -12.11 3.18
N SER A 319 0.22 -11.72 3.61
CA SER A 319 -0.11 -10.32 3.86
C SER A 319 0.70 -9.73 5.00
N ASN A 320 0.87 -10.49 6.10
CA ASN A 320 1.70 -10.06 7.22
C ASN A 320 3.17 -9.89 6.80
N GLU A 321 3.72 -10.86 6.05
CA GLU A 321 5.09 -10.78 5.53
C GLU A 321 5.26 -9.56 4.61
N THR A 322 4.33 -9.35 3.69
CA THR A 322 4.39 -8.22 2.74
C THR A 322 4.24 -6.87 3.45
N ILE A 323 3.43 -6.77 4.50
CA ILE A 323 3.35 -5.57 5.35
C ILE A 323 4.68 -5.31 6.04
N GLN A 324 5.33 -6.34 6.58
CA GLN A 324 6.65 -6.20 7.22
C GLN A 324 7.72 -5.73 6.22
N GLU A 325 7.74 -6.32 5.02
CA GLU A 325 8.63 -5.89 3.93
C GLU A 325 8.37 -4.43 3.54
N LEU A 326 7.10 -4.01 3.45
CA LEU A 326 6.73 -2.64 3.14
C LEU A 326 7.18 -1.66 4.22
N VAL A 327 7.12 -2.04 5.49
CA VAL A 327 7.57 -1.22 6.62
C VAL A 327 9.08 -1.09 6.61
N GLN A 328 9.79 -2.18 6.34
CA GLN A 328 11.22 -2.15 6.13
C GLN A 328 11.57 -1.27 4.92
N LEU A 329 10.82 -1.34 3.83
CA LEU A 329 11.03 -0.48 2.67
C LEU A 329 10.81 1.00 3.02
N ALA A 330 9.71 1.34 3.66
CA ALA A 330 9.38 2.73 4.03
C ALA A 330 10.42 3.35 4.98
N THR A 331 11.05 2.55 5.83
CA THR A 331 12.08 3.01 6.78
C THR A 331 13.47 3.08 6.16
N THR A 332 13.84 2.11 5.30
CA THR A 332 15.19 2.01 4.74
C THR A 332 15.37 2.78 3.45
N TYR A 333 14.32 2.94 2.63
CA TYR A 333 14.43 3.59 1.33
C TYR A 333 14.93 5.04 1.42
N PRO A 334 14.41 5.90 2.30
CA PRO A 334 14.95 7.24 2.49
C PRO A 334 16.44 7.23 2.87
N LEU A 335 16.87 6.29 3.72
CA LEU A 335 18.28 6.14 4.11
C LEU A 335 19.15 5.78 2.90
N HIS A 336 18.71 4.86 2.06
CA HIS A 336 19.44 4.47 0.85
C HIS A 336 19.62 5.65 -0.11
N ILE A 337 18.57 6.45 -0.32
CA ILE A 337 18.66 7.67 -1.14
C ILE A 337 19.60 8.71 -0.50
N GLY A 338 19.52 8.90 0.81
CA GLY A 338 20.42 9.78 1.55
C GLY A 338 21.90 9.35 1.44
N PHE A 339 22.19 8.05 1.51
CA PHE A 339 23.55 7.54 1.34
C PHE A 339 24.09 7.72 -0.08
N LEU A 340 23.24 7.54 -1.11
CA LEU A 340 23.64 7.81 -2.49
C LEU A 340 23.98 9.29 -2.70
N ALA A 341 23.13 10.20 -2.16
CA ALA A 341 23.40 11.63 -2.21
C ALA A 341 24.70 11.99 -1.47
N TYR A 342 24.91 11.44 -0.28
CA TYR A 342 26.14 11.64 0.50
C TYR A 342 27.39 11.11 -0.23
N GLN A 343 27.29 9.97 -0.90
CA GLN A 343 28.37 9.42 -1.71
C GLN A 343 28.76 10.39 -2.84
N GLU A 344 27.79 11.01 -3.51
CA GLU A 344 28.06 12.03 -4.52
C GLU A 344 28.78 13.26 -3.92
N ASP A 345 28.38 13.70 -2.72
CA ASP A 345 29.06 14.81 -2.04
C ASP A 345 30.52 14.46 -1.69
N LEU A 346 30.80 13.23 -1.24
CA LEU A 346 32.16 12.77 -0.99
C LEU A 346 33.01 12.74 -2.26
N LEU A 347 32.44 12.27 -3.38
CA LEU A 347 33.11 12.27 -4.68
C LEU A 347 33.39 13.69 -5.16
N ARG A 348 32.40 14.59 -5.03
CA ARG A 348 32.56 16.02 -5.38
C ARG A 348 33.65 16.67 -4.53
N PHE A 349 33.67 16.41 -3.22
CA PHE A 349 34.70 16.92 -2.32
C PHE A 349 36.10 16.41 -2.70
N ARG A 350 36.24 15.10 -2.98
CA ARG A 350 37.49 14.51 -3.44
C ARG A 350 37.98 15.20 -4.71
N ASP A 351 37.11 15.37 -5.69
CA ASP A 351 37.47 15.84 -7.03
C ASP A 351 37.73 17.36 -7.06
N GLN A 352 37.01 18.15 -6.25
CA GLN A 352 37.10 19.62 -6.27
C GLN A 352 38.04 20.21 -5.22
N ALA A 353 38.13 19.62 -4.03
CA ALA A 353 38.92 20.15 -2.92
C ALA A 353 40.16 19.30 -2.66
N LEU A 354 39.99 17.99 -2.50
CA LEU A 354 41.10 17.12 -2.09
C LEU A 354 42.18 17.03 -3.18
N SER A 355 41.79 16.83 -4.43
CA SER A 355 42.72 16.82 -5.58
C SER A 355 43.54 18.12 -5.67
N LYS A 356 42.90 19.27 -5.48
CA LYS A 356 43.55 20.59 -5.54
C LYS A 356 44.48 20.87 -4.37
N ILE A 357 44.31 20.21 -3.23
CA ILE A 357 45.17 20.37 -2.06
C ILE A 357 46.30 19.34 -2.10
N VAL A 358 45.98 18.08 -2.36
CA VAL A 358 46.92 16.96 -2.31
C VAL A 358 47.98 17.10 -3.40
N THR A 359 47.63 17.48 -4.62
CA THR A 359 48.61 17.57 -5.72
C THR A 359 49.69 18.64 -5.46
N PRO A 360 49.38 19.89 -5.05
CA PRO A 360 50.41 20.85 -4.65
C PRO A 360 51.23 20.40 -3.45
N PHE A 361 50.62 19.77 -2.44
CA PHE A 361 51.35 19.27 -1.27
C PHE A 361 52.34 18.15 -1.64
N TYR A 362 51.94 17.19 -2.48
CA TYR A 362 52.85 16.15 -2.98
C TYR A 362 53.94 16.73 -3.88
N THR A 363 53.60 17.71 -4.72
CA THR A 363 54.58 18.41 -5.57
C THR A 363 55.60 19.18 -4.73
N LEU A 364 55.13 19.87 -3.69
CA LEU A 364 55.98 20.57 -2.73
C LEU A 364 56.85 19.59 -1.94
N TYR A 365 56.27 18.50 -1.45
CA TYR A 365 57.00 17.42 -0.77
C TYR A 365 58.11 16.84 -1.65
N HIS A 366 57.82 16.52 -2.92
CA HIS A 366 58.84 16.03 -3.85
C HIS A 366 59.93 17.06 -4.15
N LYS A 367 59.58 18.35 -4.31
CA LYS A 367 60.57 19.42 -4.49
C LYS A 367 61.44 19.62 -3.24
N LEU A 368 60.85 19.59 -2.06
CA LEU A 368 61.57 19.76 -0.79
C LEU A 368 62.39 18.53 -0.40
N ARG A 369 61.94 17.32 -0.78
CA ARG A 369 62.67 16.07 -0.54
C ARG A 369 64.04 16.09 -1.19
N ASN A 370 64.18 16.64 -2.40
CA ASN A 370 65.48 16.78 -3.07
C ASN A 370 66.43 17.79 -2.40
N VAL A 371 65.90 18.71 -1.60
CA VAL A 371 66.69 19.67 -0.80
C VAL A 371 67.04 19.09 0.58
N GLN A 372 66.33 18.04 1.01
CA GLN A 372 66.50 17.40 2.32
C GLN A 372 67.25 16.06 2.27
N THR A 373 67.38 15.42 1.11
CA THR A 373 68.35 14.34 0.89
C THR A 373 69.76 14.92 0.90
N LYS A 374 70.38 14.90 2.08
CA LYS A 374 71.81 15.15 2.27
C LYS A 374 72.64 14.07 1.59
N GLU A 375 73.68 14.47 0.88
CA GLU A 375 74.94 13.72 0.84
C GLU A 375 75.54 13.62 2.24
#